data_AF-A0A0S9C5P3-F1
#
_entry.id   AF-A0A0S9C5P3-F1
#
_cell.length_a   1.000
_cell.length_b   1.000
_cell.length_c   1.000
_cell.angle_alpha   90.00
_cell.angle_beta   90.00
_cell.angle_gamma   90.00
#
_symmetry.space_group_name_H-M   'P 1'
#
loop_
_entity.id
_entity.type
_entity.pdbx_description
1 polymer ?
#
loop_
_entity_poly.entity_id
_entity_poly.type
_entity_poly.pdbx_seq_one_letter_code
_entity_poly.pdbx_strand_id
1 'polypeptide(L)'
;MRQVGENIGAPAATVSQVEKGQRALKEPKLAPWAAALGVSEADLHELWVLCQGLVPVGRDRLAFYSDRPDALGSAPLDADIIETLGDWPDLEATFRLAVRIAGVLKRLLPNASVQVEPDEFDSPYMMPDVDEAGAWVTFPNTQKKLEAAFAAFVPLPIIWVYWANFTSRDGVRMPRLQKPTPIVRRRGKSVNTVELEDLIRDLSGPERERVRGYVEAVMEQRASLEG
;
A
#
# COMPACT_ATOMS: atom_id res chain seq x y z
N MET A 1 19.21 -2.99 -8.74
CA MET A 1 18.40 -4.22 -8.63
C MET A 1 19.07 -5.50 -9.15
N ARG A 2 19.78 -5.51 -10.30
CA ARG A 2 20.49 -6.71 -10.79
C ARG A 2 21.48 -7.29 -9.77
N GLN A 3 22.31 -6.43 -9.17
CA GLN A 3 23.24 -6.79 -8.09
C GLN A 3 22.55 -7.36 -6.84
N VAL A 4 21.36 -6.87 -6.50
CA VAL A 4 20.59 -7.36 -5.35
C VAL A 4 20.15 -8.81 -5.59
N GLY A 5 19.69 -9.11 -6.81
CA GLY A 5 19.33 -10.48 -7.21
C GLY A 5 20.51 -11.45 -7.17
N GLU A 6 21.67 -11.01 -7.64
CA GLU A 6 22.91 -11.78 -7.58
C GLU A 6 23.34 -12.05 -6.13
N ASN A 7 23.22 -11.06 -5.25
CA ASN A 7 23.61 -11.18 -3.83
C ASN A 7 22.72 -12.14 -3.03
N ILE A 8 21.45 -12.30 -3.40
CA ILE A 8 20.49 -13.18 -2.68
C ILE A 8 20.18 -14.49 -3.43
N GLY A 9 20.85 -14.74 -4.57
CA GLY A 9 20.56 -15.88 -5.43
C GLY A 9 19.14 -15.88 -6.02
N ALA A 10 18.49 -14.72 -6.13
CA ALA A 10 17.15 -14.60 -6.71
C ALA A 10 17.24 -14.31 -8.22
N PRO A 11 16.39 -14.95 -9.04
CA PRO A 11 16.30 -14.60 -10.46
C PRO A 11 15.99 -13.11 -10.65
N ALA A 12 16.63 -12.47 -11.62
CA ALA A 12 16.38 -11.05 -11.94
C ALA A 12 14.90 -10.76 -12.22
N ALA A 13 14.17 -11.72 -12.79
CA ALA A 13 12.73 -11.63 -12.98
C ALA A 13 11.96 -11.56 -11.64
N THR A 14 12.35 -12.34 -10.64
CA THR A 14 11.74 -12.30 -9.29
C THR A 14 12.00 -10.96 -8.62
N VAL A 15 13.23 -10.43 -8.74
CA VAL A 15 13.57 -9.11 -8.20
C VAL A 15 12.72 -8.02 -8.87
N SER A 16 12.59 -8.05 -10.20
CA SER A 16 11.77 -7.07 -10.93
C SER A 16 10.28 -7.18 -10.59
N GLN A 17 9.76 -8.39 -10.38
CA GLN A 17 8.36 -8.59 -9.98
C GLN A 17 8.09 -8.07 -8.57
N VAL A 18 9.03 -8.28 -7.62
CA VAL A 18 8.92 -7.72 -6.26
C VAL A 18 8.98 -6.20 -6.29
N GLU A 19 9.94 -5.63 -7.04
CA GLU A 19 10.08 -4.18 -7.24
C GLU A 19 8.81 -3.54 -7.82
N LYS A 20 8.18 -4.19 -8.79
CA LYS A 20 6.93 -3.72 -9.43
C LYS A 20 5.67 -4.03 -8.61
N GLY A 21 5.80 -4.60 -7.42
CA GLY A 21 4.65 -5.02 -6.59
C GLY A 21 3.80 -6.14 -7.21
N GLN A 22 4.32 -6.83 -8.23
CA GLN A 22 3.67 -7.96 -8.90
C GLN A 22 3.81 -9.25 -8.10
N ARG A 23 4.82 -9.32 -7.22
CA ARG A 23 5.04 -10.45 -6.32
C ARG A 23 5.27 -9.96 -4.90
N ALA A 24 4.51 -10.50 -3.95
CA ALA A 24 4.72 -10.20 -2.54
C ALA A 24 6.07 -10.75 -2.06
N LEU A 25 6.79 -9.94 -1.29
CA LEU A 25 7.95 -10.41 -0.54
C LEU A 25 7.46 -11.33 0.58
N LYS A 26 8.09 -12.50 0.73
CA LYS A 26 7.73 -13.46 1.77
C LYS A 26 8.55 -13.21 3.03
N GLU A 27 7.96 -13.40 4.21
CA GLU A 27 8.63 -13.20 5.49
C GLU A 27 9.99 -13.95 5.61
N PRO A 28 10.13 -15.23 5.23
CA PRO A 28 11.42 -15.93 5.31
C PRO A 28 12.51 -15.36 4.39
N LYS A 29 12.13 -14.51 3.42
CA LYS A 29 13.05 -13.86 2.50
C LYS A 29 13.46 -12.47 2.98
N LEU A 30 12.96 -11.97 4.12
CA LEU A 30 13.31 -10.62 4.59
C LEU A 30 14.78 -10.49 4.96
N ALA A 31 15.35 -11.44 5.72
CA ALA A 31 16.76 -11.43 6.12
C ALA A 31 17.76 -11.31 4.94
N PRO A 32 17.70 -12.17 3.89
CA PRO A 32 18.62 -12.03 2.76
C PRO A 32 18.41 -10.74 1.98
N TRP A 33 17.17 -10.25 1.87
CA TRP A 33 16.88 -8.97 1.22
C TRP A 33 17.42 -7.78 2.03
N ALA A 34 17.27 -7.78 3.35
CA ALA A 34 17.83 -6.76 4.22
C ALA A 34 19.35 -6.69 4.08
N ALA A 35 20.02 -7.84 4.12
CA ALA A 35 21.46 -7.94 3.94
C ALA A 35 21.92 -7.41 2.57
N ALA A 36 21.23 -7.80 1.48
CA ALA A 36 21.59 -7.37 0.14
C ALA A 36 21.30 -5.88 -0.15
N LEU A 37 20.32 -5.30 0.53
CA LEU A 37 20.02 -3.87 0.49
C LEU A 37 20.87 -3.05 1.47
N GLY A 38 21.60 -3.70 2.38
CA GLY A 38 22.40 -3.04 3.41
C GLY A 38 21.55 -2.31 4.46
N VAL A 39 20.35 -2.83 4.76
CA VAL A 39 19.40 -2.23 5.70
C VAL A 39 19.14 -3.15 6.91
N SER A 40 18.55 -2.58 7.95
CA SER A 40 18.13 -3.31 9.15
C SER A 40 17.03 -4.32 8.82
N GLU A 41 17.24 -5.59 9.18
CA GLU A 41 16.24 -6.65 9.04
C GLU A 41 15.00 -6.36 9.88
N ALA A 42 15.19 -5.86 11.11
CA ALA A 42 14.09 -5.54 12.01
C ALA A 42 13.20 -4.43 11.45
N ASP A 43 13.80 -3.38 10.87
CA ASP A 43 13.03 -2.29 10.25
C ASP A 43 12.36 -2.74 8.95
N LEU A 44 13.02 -3.59 8.15
CA LEU A 44 12.41 -4.15 6.94
C LEU A 44 11.23 -5.07 7.28
N HIS A 45 11.34 -5.87 8.36
CA HIS A 45 10.26 -6.70 8.87
C HIS A 45 9.10 -5.85 9.39
N GLU A 46 9.38 -4.81 10.17
CA GLU A 46 8.34 -3.88 10.63
C GLU A 46 7.60 -3.25 9.44
N LEU A 47 8.34 -2.75 8.44
CA LEU A 47 7.74 -2.20 7.22
C LEU A 47 6.84 -3.23 6.51
N TRP A 48 7.33 -4.47 6.38
CA TRP A 48 6.58 -5.56 5.75
C TRP A 48 5.27 -5.88 6.47
N VAL A 49 5.27 -5.89 7.81
CA VAL A 49 4.06 -6.10 8.63
C VAL A 49 3.09 -4.93 8.45
N LEU A 50 3.56 -3.68 8.51
CA LEU A 50 2.72 -2.48 8.40
C LEU A 50 2.08 -2.34 7.02
N CYS A 51 2.77 -2.71 5.95
CA CYS A 51 2.23 -2.73 4.59
C CYS A 51 1.03 -3.69 4.41
N GLN A 52 0.81 -4.62 5.34
CA GLN A 52 -0.37 -5.49 5.38
C GLN A 52 -1.51 -4.93 6.25
N GLY A 53 -1.34 -3.73 6.81
CA GLY A 53 -2.27 -3.13 7.76
C GLY A 53 -2.22 -3.76 9.15
N LEU A 54 -1.13 -4.49 9.47
CA LEU A 54 -0.95 -5.14 10.76
C LEU A 54 -0.05 -4.30 11.67
N VAL A 55 -0.35 -4.29 12.96
CA VAL A 55 0.43 -3.61 14.00
C VAL A 55 0.76 -4.57 15.15
N PRO A 56 1.97 -4.48 15.74
CA PRO A 56 2.32 -5.26 16.91
C PRO A 56 1.57 -4.78 18.15
N VAL A 57 1.01 -5.72 18.91
CA VAL A 57 0.23 -5.49 20.12
C VAL A 57 0.76 -6.40 21.21
N GLY A 58 1.71 -5.90 22.00
CA GLY A 58 2.51 -6.72 22.91
C GLY A 58 3.68 -7.39 22.16
N ARG A 59 4.20 -8.50 22.70
CA ARG A 59 5.43 -9.14 22.18
C ARG A 59 5.20 -9.94 20.89
N ASP A 60 4.14 -10.76 20.84
CA ASP A 60 4.02 -11.79 19.78
C ASP A 60 2.68 -11.75 19.05
N ARG A 61 1.88 -10.69 19.22
CA ARG A 61 0.55 -10.60 18.61
C ARG A 61 0.49 -9.46 17.61
N LEU A 62 0.03 -9.78 16.41
CA LEU A 62 -0.34 -8.80 15.39
C LEU A 62 -1.86 -8.59 15.41
N ALA A 63 -2.29 -7.34 15.27
CA ALA A 63 -3.70 -6.99 15.08
C ALA A 63 -3.83 -6.09 13.85
N PHE A 64 -5.01 -6.06 13.24
CA PHE A 64 -5.28 -5.11 12.18
C PHE A 64 -5.36 -3.69 12.77
N TYR A 65 -4.82 -2.70 12.06
CA TYR A 65 -4.61 -1.35 12.59
C TYR A 65 -5.91 -0.69 13.10
N SER A 66 -7.05 -0.92 12.43
CA SER A 66 -8.33 -0.36 12.85
C SER A 66 -8.93 -1.04 14.09
N ASP A 67 -8.49 -2.25 14.42
CA ASP A 67 -8.91 -2.95 15.65
C ASP A 67 -8.12 -2.49 16.87
N ARG A 68 -6.90 -1.98 16.66
CA ARG A 68 -5.97 -1.54 17.70
C ARG A 68 -5.31 -0.20 17.32
N PRO A 69 -6.10 0.88 17.21
CA PRO A 69 -5.58 2.20 16.88
C PRO A 69 -4.61 2.72 17.94
N ASP A 70 -4.74 2.26 19.19
CA ASP A 70 -3.81 2.55 20.30
C ASP A 70 -2.37 2.12 20.00
N ALA A 71 -2.18 1.04 19.22
CA ALA A 71 -0.88 0.52 18.86
C ALA A 71 -0.17 1.31 17.75
N LEU A 72 -0.86 2.26 17.10
CA LEU A 72 -0.26 3.13 16.08
C LEU A 72 0.57 4.27 16.68
N GLY A 73 0.48 4.45 18.00
CA GLY A 73 1.19 5.49 18.74
C GLY A 73 0.44 6.82 18.78
N SER A 74 0.83 7.64 19.77
CA SER A 74 0.22 8.93 20.07
C SER A 74 1.09 10.11 19.65
N ALA A 75 2.00 9.89 18.69
CA ALA A 75 2.82 10.98 18.16
C ALA A 75 1.90 12.07 17.59
N PRO A 76 2.25 13.36 17.77
CA PRO A 76 1.54 14.46 17.13
C PRO A 76 1.51 14.24 15.62
N LEU A 77 0.33 14.50 15.03
CA LEU A 77 0.16 14.53 13.58
C LEU A 77 0.49 15.94 13.08
N ASP A 78 0.89 16.04 11.82
CA ASP A 78 1.12 17.32 11.16
C ASP A 78 -0.21 18.09 11.02
N ALA A 79 -0.13 19.42 10.93
CA ALA A 79 -1.30 20.30 11.05
C ALA A 79 -2.31 20.13 9.89
N ASP A 80 -1.80 19.88 8.70
CA ASP A 80 -2.54 19.54 7.48
C ASP A 80 -3.32 18.22 7.61
N ILE A 81 -2.72 17.21 8.25
CA ILE A 81 -3.42 15.97 8.60
C ILE A 81 -4.53 16.26 9.62
N ILE A 82 -4.25 17.06 10.65
CA ILE A 82 -5.24 17.41 11.68
C ILE A 82 -6.44 18.13 11.06
N GLU A 83 -6.21 19.08 10.15
CA GLU A 83 -7.26 19.78 9.42
C GLU A 83 -8.11 18.80 8.61
N THR A 84 -7.48 17.92 7.83
CA THR A 84 -8.18 16.88 7.05
C THR A 84 -9.02 15.96 7.93
N LEU A 85 -8.51 15.56 9.10
CA LEU A 85 -9.22 14.70 10.04
C LEU A 85 -10.41 15.39 10.73
N GLY A 86 -10.49 16.73 10.68
CA GLY A 86 -11.66 17.48 11.11
C GLY A 86 -12.91 17.09 10.29
N ASP A 87 -12.74 16.94 8.98
CA ASP A 87 -13.81 16.54 8.06
C ASP A 87 -13.89 15.01 7.86
N TRP A 88 -12.78 14.30 8.06
CA TRP A 88 -12.65 12.85 7.81
C TRP A 88 -12.10 12.07 9.02
N PRO A 89 -12.80 12.07 10.16
CA PRO A 89 -12.29 11.44 11.39
C PRO A 89 -12.12 9.92 11.27
N ASP A 90 -12.85 9.24 10.37
CA ASP A 90 -12.71 7.80 10.13
C ASP A 90 -11.36 7.42 9.51
N LEU A 91 -10.63 8.39 8.95
CA LEU A 91 -9.31 8.18 8.35
C LEU A 91 -8.17 8.22 9.37
N GLU A 92 -8.39 8.60 10.63
CA GLU A 92 -7.31 8.81 11.62
C GLU A 92 -6.38 7.60 11.73
N ALA A 93 -6.96 6.40 11.86
CA ALA A 93 -6.17 5.18 11.97
C ALA A 93 -5.34 4.90 10.70
N THR A 94 -5.84 5.29 9.53
CA THR A 94 -5.14 5.13 8.24
C THR A 94 -3.99 6.14 8.13
N PHE A 95 -4.18 7.39 8.53
CA PHE A 95 -3.11 8.39 8.61
C PHE A 95 -2.04 8.02 9.62
N ARG A 96 -2.42 7.54 10.81
CA ARG A 96 -1.45 7.07 11.82
C ARG A 96 -0.65 5.87 11.34
N LEU A 97 -1.28 4.93 10.61
CA LEU A 97 -0.57 3.84 9.95
C LEU A 97 0.45 4.36 8.93
N ALA A 98 0.06 5.31 8.08
CA ALA A 98 0.95 5.93 7.11
C ALA A 98 2.14 6.64 7.78
N VAL A 99 1.89 7.40 8.86
CA VAL A 99 2.94 8.06 9.65
C VAL A 99 3.90 7.05 10.26
N ARG A 100 3.40 5.92 10.77
CA ARG A 100 4.25 4.84 11.28
C ARG A 100 5.11 4.23 10.18
N ILE A 101 4.53 3.94 9.02
CA ILE A 101 5.27 3.46 7.83
C ILE A 101 6.36 4.45 7.44
N ALA A 102 6.02 5.75 7.35
CA ALA A 102 6.98 6.80 7.04
C ALA A 102 8.12 6.88 8.07
N GLY A 103 7.82 6.68 9.34
CA GLY A 103 8.82 6.59 10.41
C GLY A 103 9.80 5.44 10.23
N VAL A 104 9.34 4.27 9.77
CA VAL A 104 10.22 3.14 9.43
C VAL A 104 11.04 3.45 8.17
N LEU A 105 10.41 4.02 7.14
CA LEU A 105 11.11 4.42 5.90
C LEU A 105 12.23 5.43 6.17
N LYS A 106 12.06 6.40 7.07
CA LYS A 106 13.13 7.34 7.47
C LYS A 106 14.35 6.63 8.06
N ARG A 107 14.16 5.51 8.77
CA ARG A 107 15.27 4.70 9.32
C ARG A 107 15.94 3.87 8.24
N LEU A 108 15.16 3.33 7.30
CA LEU A 108 15.67 2.53 6.17
C LEU A 108 16.36 3.40 5.10
N LEU A 109 15.93 4.65 4.92
CA LEU A 109 16.37 5.57 3.88
C LEU A 109 16.87 6.90 4.48
N PRO A 110 18.02 6.91 5.19
CA PRO A 110 18.48 8.08 5.94
C PRO A 110 18.81 9.30 5.07
N ASN A 111 19.03 9.10 3.77
CA ASN A 111 19.33 10.17 2.81
C ASN A 111 18.09 10.70 2.07
N ALA A 112 16.91 10.16 2.36
CA ALA A 112 15.65 10.61 1.79
C ALA A 112 14.86 11.42 2.82
N SER A 113 14.19 12.47 2.38
CA SER A 113 13.12 13.06 3.17
C SER A 113 11.84 12.25 2.93
N VAL A 114 11.12 11.93 4.01
CA VAL A 114 9.85 11.18 3.92
C VAL A 114 8.78 11.97 4.64
N GLN A 115 7.66 12.23 3.98
CA GLN A 115 6.53 12.98 4.52
C GLN A 115 5.22 12.24 4.22
N VAL A 116 4.21 12.52 5.05
CA VAL A 116 2.85 12.02 4.83
C VAL A 116 1.97 13.23 4.66
N GLU A 117 1.26 13.28 3.54
CA GLU A 117 0.33 14.38 3.25
C GLU A 117 -1.03 13.77 2.88
N PRO A 118 -2.13 14.48 3.14
CA PRO A 118 -3.42 14.15 2.56
C PRO A 118 -3.33 14.16 1.02
N ASP A 119 -4.01 13.23 0.36
CA ASP A 119 -4.26 13.36 -1.08
C ASP A 119 -5.07 14.63 -1.34
N GLU A 120 -4.80 15.28 -2.46
CA GLU A 120 -5.52 16.46 -2.90
C GLU A 120 -6.44 16.08 -4.06
N PHE A 121 -7.59 16.73 -4.16
CA PHE A 121 -8.48 16.50 -5.27
C PHE A 121 -7.88 17.12 -6.55
N ASP A 122 -7.19 16.29 -7.33
CA ASP A 122 -6.81 16.65 -8.70
C ASP A 122 -7.96 16.27 -9.64
N SER A 123 -8.58 17.28 -10.26
CA SER A 123 -9.71 17.04 -11.14
C SER A 123 -9.21 16.47 -12.47
N PRO A 124 -9.65 15.25 -12.86
CA PRO A 124 -9.30 14.67 -14.15
C PRO A 124 -9.94 15.41 -15.34
N TYR A 125 -10.76 16.43 -15.06
CA TYR A 125 -11.50 17.24 -16.03
C TYR A 125 -11.01 18.70 -16.10
N MET A 126 -9.89 19.04 -15.45
CA MET A 126 -9.26 20.39 -15.46
C MET A 126 -8.51 20.72 -16.76
N MET A 127 -9.04 20.34 -17.92
CA MET A 127 -8.71 21.04 -19.16
C MET A 127 -9.99 21.74 -19.62
N PRO A 128 -10.26 22.97 -19.14
CA PRO A 128 -11.33 23.76 -19.69
C PRO A 128 -11.09 23.97 -21.18
N ASP A 129 -12.09 23.64 -22.00
CA ASP A 129 -12.09 24.04 -23.40
C ASP A 129 -12.19 25.57 -23.45
N VAL A 130 -11.41 26.17 -24.33
CA VAL A 130 -11.42 27.61 -24.55
C VAL A 130 -12.30 27.86 -25.77
N ASP A 131 -13.30 28.74 -25.65
CA ASP A 131 -14.10 29.12 -26.82
C ASP A 131 -13.29 29.95 -27.83
N GLU A 132 -13.88 30.23 -29.00
CA GLU A 132 -13.26 31.05 -30.04
C GLU A 132 -12.90 32.47 -29.57
N ALA A 133 -13.45 32.93 -28.44
CA ALA A 133 -13.19 34.23 -27.84
C ALA A 133 -12.16 34.19 -26.69
N GLY A 134 -11.59 33.01 -26.38
CA GLY A 134 -10.61 32.88 -25.31
C GLY A 134 -11.21 32.66 -23.92
N ALA A 135 -12.53 32.47 -23.80
CA ALA A 135 -13.19 32.27 -22.52
C ALA A 135 -13.24 30.78 -22.15
N TRP A 136 -13.03 30.50 -20.87
CA TRP A 136 -13.13 29.15 -20.31
C TRP A 136 -14.59 28.67 -20.34
N VAL A 137 -14.84 27.51 -20.97
CA VAL A 137 -16.17 26.89 -21.04
C VAL A 137 -16.16 25.54 -20.34
N THR A 138 -17.03 25.36 -19.35
CA THR A 138 -17.28 24.07 -18.71
C THR A 138 -18.61 23.53 -19.22
N PHE A 139 -18.60 22.41 -19.95
CA PHE A 139 -19.85 21.80 -20.43
C PHE A 139 -20.69 21.25 -19.26
N PRO A 140 -22.03 21.32 -19.30
CA PRO A 140 -22.89 20.83 -18.21
C PRO A 140 -22.67 19.37 -17.82
N ASN A 141 -22.28 18.52 -18.78
CA ASN A 141 -21.92 17.12 -18.52
C ASN A 141 -20.55 16.97 -17.83
N THR A 142 -19.63 17.91 -18.04
CA THR A 142 -18.33 17.97 -17.36
C THR A 142 -18.51 18.43 -15.92
N GLN A 143 -19.38 19.41 -15.67
CA GLN A 143 -19.71 19.87 -14.33
C GLN A 143 -20.33 18.76 -13.46
N LYS A 144 -21.31 18.02 -13.97
CA LYS A 144 -21.91 16.89 -13.23
C LYS A 144 -20.91 15.78 -12.92
N LYS A 145 -19.99 15.49 -13.85
CA LYS A 145 -18.93 14.49 -13.64
C LYS A 145 -17.91 14.98 -12.62
N LEU A 146 -17.59 16.27 -12.62
CA LEU A 146 -16.72 16.90 -11.65
C LEU A 146 -17.31 16.83 -10.24
N GLU A 147 -18.58 17.18 -10.09
CA GLU A 147 -19.31 17.09 -8.81
C GLU A 147 -19.37 15.65 -8.29
N ALA A 148 -19.64 14.68 -9.19
CA ALA A 148 -19.63 13.26 -8.82
C ALA A 148 -18.23 12.77 -8.42
N ALA A 149 -17.18 13.21 -9.12
CA ALA A 149 -15.79 12.86 -8.80
C ALA A 149 -15.36 13.48 -7.45
N PHE A 150 -15.73 14.73 -7.21
CA PHE A 150 -15.47 15.41 -5.94
C PHE A 150 -16.23 14.76 -4.78
N ALA A 151 -17.50 14.40 -4.98
CA ALA A 151 -18.29 13.69 -3.96
C ALA A 151 -17.76 12.28 -3.65
N ALA A 152 -17.09 11.63 -4.60
CA ALA A 152 -16.47 10.32 -4.41
C ALA A 152 -15.03 10.40 -3.89
N PHE A 153 -14.44 11.59 -3.84
CA PHE A 153 -13.07 11.79 -3.40
C PHE A 153 -12.92 11.53 -1.90
N VAL A 154 -11.83 10.86 -1.54
CA VAL A 154 -11.44 10.59 -0.15
C VAL A 154 -9.96 10.95 -0.03
N PRO A 155 -9.58 11.88 0.88
CA PRO A 155 -8.22 12.36 1.05
C PRO A 155 -7.37 11.33 1.81
N LEU A 156 -7.09 10.20 1.14
CA LEU A 156 -6.26 9.14 1.70
C LEU A 156 -4.81 9.62 1.83
N PRO A 157 -4.04 9.14 2.82
CA PRO A 157 -2.66 9.57 2.98
C PRO A 157 -1.79 9.17 1.79
N ILE A 158 -0.92 10.06 1.34
CA ILE A 158 0.17 9.77 0.43
C ILE A 158 1.48 9.83 1.19
N ILE A 159 2.29 8.78 1.06
CA ILE A 159 3.65 8.75 1.58
C ILE A 159 4.57 9.23 0.46
N TRP A 160 5.21 10.36 0.69
CA TRP A 160 6.10 11.01 -0.25
C TRP A 160 7.56 10.78 0.14
N VAL A 161 8.36 10.36 -0.83
CA VAL A 161 9.81 10.20 -0.70
C VAL A 161 10.49 11.21 -1.60
N TYR A 162 11.31 12.08 -1.01
CA TYR A 162 12.11 13.07 -1.71
C TYR A 162 13.58 12.67 -1.64
N TRP A 163 14.18 12.51 -2.81
CA TRP A 163 15.60 12.24 -2.95
C TRP A 163 16.37 13.57 -3.04
N ALA A 164 17.67 13.53 -2.70
CA ALA A 164 18.53 14.70 -2.70
C ALA A 164 18.38 15.52 -4.01
N ASN A 165 18.22 16.83 -3.84
CA ASN A 165 17.93 17.87 -4.86
C ASN A 165 16.45 18.20 -5.13
N PHE A 166 15.47 17.55 -4.47
CA PHE A 166 14.03 17.86 -4.61
C PHE A 166 13.49 17.79 -6.07
N THR A 167 14.27 17.26 -7.00
CA THR A 167 13.94 17.21 -8.43
C THR A 167 13.04 16.03 -8.80
N SER A 168 12.95 15.01 -7.94
CA SER A 168 12.04 13.88 -8.11
C SER A 168 11.38 13.53 -6.78
N ARG A 169 10.06 13.36 -6.83
CA ARG A 169 9.21 12.98 -5.71
C ARG A 169 8.46 11.71 -6.11
N ASP A 170 8.64 10.65 -5.34
CA ASP A 170 7.89 9.41 -5.51
C ASP A 170 6.79 9.37 -4.44
N GLY A 171 5.54 9.21 -4.88
CA GLY A 171 4.37 9.18 -4.01
C GLY A 171 3.69 7.84 -4.05
N VAL A 172 3.43 7.26 -2.88
CA VAL A 172 2.58 6.07 -2.75
C VAL A 172 1.33 6.45 -1.99
N ARG A 173 0.21 6.50 -2.71
CA ARG A 173 -1.11 6.67 -2.10
C ARG A 173 -1.46 5.40 -1.34
N MET A 174 -1.78 5.56 -0.06
CA MET A 174 -2.30 4.47 0.76
C MET A 174 -3.65 4.02 0.22
N PRO A 175 -3.85 2.72 -0.02
CA PRO A 175 -5.16 2.22 -0.39
C PRO A 175 -6.13 2.38 0.79
N ARG A 176 -7.42 2.48 0.50
CA ARG A 176 -8.45 2.32 1.52
C ARG A 176 -8.45 0.86 1.96
N LEU A 177 -7.73 0.56 3.04
CA LEU A 177 -7.60 -0.79 3.57
C LEU A 177 -8.92 -1.19 4.23
N GLN A 178 -9.71 -2.00 3.54
CA GLN A 178 -10.86 -2.64 4.16
C GLN A 178 -10.38 -3.68 5.16
N LYS A 179 -11.02 -3.72 6.33
CA LYS A 179 -10.78 -4.79 7.30
C LYS A 179 -10.97 -6.12 6.56
N PRO A 180 -9.94 -6.99 6.48
CA PRO A 180 -10.13 -8.28 5.84
C PRO A 180 -11.29 -8.96 6.56
N THR A 181 -12.34 -9.29 5.81
CA THR A 181 -13.45 -10.07 6.35
C THR A 181 -12.82 -11.30 6.98
N PRO A 182 -13.06 -11.58 8.28
CA PRO A 182 -12.49 -12.74 8.91
C PRO A 182 -12.76 -13.92 7.99
N ILE A 183 -11.70 -14.63 7.56
CA ILE A 183 -11.88 -15.88 6.86
C ILE A 183 -12.53 -16.80 7.89
N VAL A 184 -13.86 -16.77 7.96
CA VAL A 184 -14.64 -17.76 8.69
C VAL A 184 -14.26 -19.05 7.99
N ARG A 185 -13.33 -19.80 8.60
CA ARG A 185 -13.08 -21.18 8.20
C ARG A 185 -14.43 -21.88 8.35
N ARG A 186 -15.21 -21.91 7.27
CA ARG A 186 -16.27 -22.89 7.11
C ARG A 186 -15.54 -24.21 7.11
N ARG A 187 -15.49 -24.86 8.28
CA ARG A 187 -15.34 -26.32 8.32
C ARG A 187 -16.52 -26.84 7.50
N GLY A 188 -16.26 -27.23 6.24
CA GLY A 188 -17.27 -27.83 5.36
C GLY A 188 -17.69 -26.98 4.17
N LYS A 189 -16.77 -26.73 3.24
CA LYS A 189 -16.92 -27.05 1.81
C LYS A 189 -15.58 -26.72 1.16
N SER A 190 -14.91 -27.74 0.62
CA SER A 190 -13.81 -27.52 -0.31
C SER A 190 -14.31 -26.60 -1.42
N VAL A 191 -13.75 -25.40 -1.55
CA VAL A 191 -13.91 -24.60 -2.77
C VAL A 191 -13.37 -25.48 -3.88
N ASN A 192 -14.22 -25.87 -4.83
CA ASN A 192 -13.77 -26.71 -5.92
C ASN A 192 -12.88 -25.87 -6.86
N THR A 193 -12.03 -26.52 -7.65
CA THR A 193 -11.08 -25.82 -8.53
C THR A 193 -11.77 -24.86 -9.52
N VAL A 194 -12.98 -25.20 -9.96
CA VAL A 194 -13.79 -24.39 -10.88
C VAL A 194 -14.30 -23.12 -10.20
N GLU A 195 -14.80 -23.20 -8.96
CA GLU A 195 -15.25 -22.03 -8.19
C GLU A 195 -14.10 -21.06 -7.91
N LEU A 196 -12.89 -21.58 -7.69
CA LEU A 196 -11.69 -20.77 -7.51
C LEU A 196 -11.28 -20.10 -8.83
N GLU A 197 -11.34 -20.82 -9.94
CA GLU A 197 -11.03 -20.28 -11.28
C GLU A 197 -12.03 -19.19 -11.71
N ASP A 198 -13.31 -19.35 -11.40
CA ASP A 198 -14.35 -18.36 -11.68
C ASP A 198 -14.14 -17.08 -10.85
N LEU A 199 -13.83 -17.21 -9.56
CA LEU A 199 -13.46 -16.06 -8.71
C LEU A 199 -12.20 -15.34 -9.22
N ILE A 200 -11.23 -16.07 -9.76
CA ILE A 200 -10.00 -15.51 -10.33
C ILE A 200 -10.27 -14.80 -11.67
N ARG A 201 -11.29 -15.23 -12.43
CA ARG A 201 -11.69 -14.60 -13.69
C ARG A 201 -12.36 -13.24 -13.49
N ASP A 202 -13.07 -13.06 -12.39
CA ASP A 202 -13.72 -11.79 -12.05
C ASP A 202 -12.74 -10.70 -11.58
N LEU A 203 -11.50 -11.07 -11.27
CA LEU A 203 -10.44 -10.14 -10.90
C LEU A 203 -9.89 -9.39 -12.12
N SER A 204 -9.56 -8.12 -11.93
CA SER A 204 -8.77 -7.36 -12.92
C SER A 204 -7.39 -8.00 -13.12
N GLY A 205 -6.73 -7.75 -14.25
CA GLY A 205 -5.41 -8.33 -14.56
C GLY A 205 -4.39 -8.20 -13.43
N PRO A 206 -4.22 -7.02 -12.80
CA PRO A 206 -3.32 -6.83 -11.66
C PRO A 206 -3.75 -7.55 -10.37
N GLU A 207 -5.04 -7.71 -10.13
CA GLU A 207 -5.57 -8.45 -8.97
C GLU A 207 -5.40 -9.96 -9.16
N ARG A 208 -5.62 -10.44 -10.39
CA ARG A 208 -5.41 -11.83 -10.77
C ARG A 208 -3.97 -12.27 -10.54
N GLU A 209 -3.02 -11.43 -10.95
CA GLU A 209 -1.60 -11.74 -10.78
C GLU A 209 -1.19 -11.74 -9.30
N ARG A 210 -1.74 -10.81 -8.50
CA ARG A 210 -1.54 -10.82 -7.04
C ARG A 210 -2.09 -12.09 -6.39
N VAL A 211 -3.32 -12.48 -6.73
CA VAL A 211 -3.93 -13.72 -6.19
C VAL A 211 -3.15 -14.96 -6.61
N ARG A 212 -2.69 -15.04 -7.87
CA ARG A 212 -1.81 -16.13 -8.30
C ARG A 212 -0.53 -16.19 -7.46
N GLY A 213 0.13 -15.05 -7.24
CA GLY A 213 1.32 -14.96 -6.39
C GLY A 213 1.08 -15.43 -4.96
N TYR A 214 -0.09 -15.14 -4.37
CA TYR A 214 -0.47 -15.64 -3.05
C TYR A 214 -0.74 -17.15 -3.05
N VAL A 215 -1.43 -17.69 -4.06
CA VAL A 215 -1.70 -19.13 -4.17
C VAL A 215 -0.41 -19.93 -4.29
N GLU A 216 0.49 -19.50 -5.17
CA GLU A 216 1.82 -20.09 -5.31
C GLU A 216 2.61 -20.00 -3.99
N ALA A 217 2.49 -18.88 -3.28
CA ALA A 217 3.16 -18.70 -1.99
C ALA A 217 2.68 -19.71 -0.93
N VAL A 218 1.37 -19.94 -0.84
CA VAL A 218 0.76 -20.90 0.09
C VAL A 218 1.13 -22.34 -0.27
N MET A 219 1.14 -22.68 -1.57
CA MET A 219 1.52 -24.02 -2.03
C MET A 219 2.98 -24.34 -1.71
N GLU A 220 3.90 -23.41 -1.96
CA GLU A 220 5.33 -23.58 -1.66
C GLU A 220 5.57 -23.71 -0.15
N GLN A 221 4.84 -22.96 0.69
CA GLN A 221 4.92 -23.05 2.14
C GLN A 221 4.45 -24.42 2.67
N ARG A 222 3.37 -24.97 2.11
CA ARG A 222 2.92 -26.32 2.47
C ARG A 222 3.93 -27.39 2.08
N ALA A 223 4.51 -27.29 0.89
CA ALA A 223 5.54 -28.22 0.44
C ALA A 223 6.78 -28.19 1.35
N SER A 224 7.16 -27.02 1.88
CA SER A 224 8.28 -26.90 2.84
C SER A 224 7.99 -27.40 4.26
N LEU A 225 6.72 -27.64 4.60
CA LEU A 225 6.31 -28.19 5.90
C LEU A 225 6.13 -29.71 5.86
N GLU A 226 6.04 -30.29 4.66
CA GLU A 226 5.87 -31.73 4.42
C GLU A 226 7.17 -32.45 4.05
N GLY A 227 8.30 -31.72 3.94
CA GLY A 227 9.64 -32.26 3.69
C GLY A 227 10.60 -31.95 4.82
#